data_AF-M5GG28-F1
#
_entry.id   AF-M5GG28-F1
#
_cell.length_a   1.000
_cell.length_b   1.000
_cell.length_c   1.000
_cell.angle_alpha   90.00
_cell.angle_beta   90.00
_cell.angle_gamma   90.00
#
_symmetry.space_group_name_H-M   'P 1'
#
loop_
_entity.id
_entity.type
_entity.pdbx_description
1 polymer ?
#
loop_
_entity_poly.entity_id
_entity_poly.type
_entity_poly.pdbx_seq_one_letter_code
_entity_poly.pdbx_strand_id
1 'polypeptide(L)'
;MSRIREYLRRSLAVAQDGIARTIAADPAPPRLPLPMFTIHSQEDLEQFATGCDADIGGYSTCHLELDSESRGRFYGNMNTSVHPSLAGKMNSGYAAFRSKKRTSLFGEMFFDVGRLKYLHLRVKAGGDRRTQDAYFVNIQTETPVTSDIWQHRLFLREHGAWEDVLIPFRSFVLTNYGQPVPGKMEMNTEKVRTVGISILGGKFGIDGKYELGIDSISAINEPPQAPPRISAADFAASLPAQEEMKVSALGELLRTAATLQITETELMAALTEEERVVLSRAVNARIGMEKSGEKGGKEEKGRNSREEKMLLRAAARLARERMKRELGTVAPAPQAKQAAEECVNARLAPETPSEEEKKL
;
A
#
# COMPACT_ATOMS: atom_id res chain seq x y z
N MET A 1 -19.09 -0.91 -11.54
CA MET A 1 -19.44 0.53 -11.42
C MET A 1 -19.07 1.25 -12.72
N SER A 2 -19.63 2.44 -13.02
CA SER A 2 -19.45 3.08 -14.35
C SER A 2 -18.02 3.56 -14.60
N ARG A 3 -17.40 3.13 -15.72
CA ARG A 3 -16.07 3.53 -16.21
C ARG A 3 -15.87 5.06 -16.26
N ILE A 4 -16.96 5.81 -16.42
CA ILE A 4 -16.97 7.27 -16.46
C ILE A 4 -16.54 7.86 -15.10
N ARG A 5 -16.97 7.27 -13.98
CA ARG A 5 -16.63 7.76 -12.64
C ARG A 5 -15.14 7.62 -12.34
N GLU A 6 -14.54 6.51 -12.76
CA GLU A 6 -13.11 6.25 -12.59
C GLU A 6 -12.25 7.18 -13.46
N TYR A 7 -12.68 7.40 -14.70
CA TYR A 7 -12.08 8.37 -15.62
C TYR A 7 -12.14 9.82 -15.09
N LEU A 8 -13.27 10.23 -14.52
CA LEU A 8 -13.44 11.53 -13.88
C LEU A 8 -12.56 11.68 -12.62
N ARG A 9 -12.49 10.65 -11.77
CA ARG A 9 -11.59 10.63 -10.61
C ARG A 9 -10.13 10.80 -11.00
N ARG A 10 -9.67 10.07 -12.02
CA ARG A 10 -8.30 10.19 -12.56
C ARG A 10 -8.02 11.58 -13.11
N SER A 11 -8.99 12.17 -13.82
CA SER A 11 -8.87 13.52 -14.37
C SER A 11 -8.79 14.59 -13.27
N LEU A 12 -9.56 14.44 -12.18
CA LEU A 12 -9.48 15.32 -11.02
C LEU A 12 -8.11 15.20 -10.32
N ALA A 13 -7.60 13.98 -10.16
CA ALA A 13 -6.28 13.75 -9.57
C ALA A 13 -5.16 14.41 -10.39
N VAL A 14 -5.19 14.30 -11.73
CA VAL A 14 -4.21 14.97 -12.61
C VAL A 14 -4.30 16.50 -12.50
N ALA A 15 -5.52 17.05 -12.46
CA ALA A 15 -5.71 18.49 -12.30
C ALA A 15 -5.19 18.99 -10.94
N GLN A 16 -5.45 18.25 -9.86
CA GLN A 16 -4.94 18.54 -8.52
C GLN A 16 -3.41 18.49 -8.48
N ASP A 17 -2.80 17.48 -9.10
CA ASP A 17 -1.34 17.35 -9.20
C ASP A 17 -0.73 18.52 -10.00
N GLY A 18 -1.35 18.91 -11.12
CA GLY A 18 -0.91 20.05 -11.93
C GLY A 18 -0.98 21.39 -11.19
N ILE A 19 -2.06 21.61 -10.43
CA ILE A 19 -2.21 22.80 -9.57
C ILE A 19 -1.19 22.78 -8.44
N ALA A 20 -1.01 21.63 -7.76
CA ALA A 20 -0.03 21.48 -6.68
C ALA A 20 1.40 21.76 -7.17
N ARG A 21 1.77 21.30 -8.36
CA ARG A 21 3.08 21.59 -8.99
C ARG A 21 3.27 23.05 -9.40
N THR A 22 2.19 23.77 -9.68
CA THR A 22 2.24 25.19 -10.06
C THR A 22 2.32 26.10 -8.83
N ILE A 23 1.67 25.71 -7.72
CA ILE A 23 1.67 26.46 -6.46
C ILE A 23 2.95 26.19 -5.66
N ALA A 24 3.42 24.96 -5.61
CA ALA A 24 4.70 24.63 -5.02
C ALA A 24 5.80 24.95 -6.06
N ALA A 25 6.39 26.15 -5.95
CA ALA A 25 7.53 26.57 -6.79
C ALA A 25 8.77 25.64 -6.71
N ASP A 26 8.70 24.60 -5.88
CA ASP A 26 9.60 23.46 -5.79
C ASP A 26 8.74 22.18 -5.67
N PRO A 27 8.80 21.20 -6.60
CA PRO A 27 7.97 20.01 -6.53
C PRO A 27 8.35 19.21 -5.28
N ALA A 28 7.48 19.23 -4.27
CA ALA A 28 7.61 18.36 -3.11
C ALA A 28 7.88 16.92 -3.62
N PRO A 29 8.97 16.27 -3.16
CA PRO A 29 9.36 14.98 -3.70
C PRO A 29 8.21 13.98 -3.50
N PRO A 30 7.96 13.09 -4.47
CA PRO A 30 6.90 12.09 -4.35
C PRO A 30 7.07 11.33 -3.03
N ARG A 31 5.95 11.12 -2.31
CA ARG A 31 5.96 10.34 -1.08
C ARG A 31 6.58 8.98 -1.39
N LEU A 32 7.75 8.72 -0.81
CA LEU A 32 8.40 7.41 -0.86
C LEU A 32 7.74 6.54 0.22
N PRO A 33 7.30 5.31 -0.07
CA PRO A 33 7.32 4.61 -1.35
C PRO A 33 6.26 5.15 -2.34
N LEU A 34 6.54 5.13 -3.66
CA LEU A 34 5.54 5.47 -4.69
C LEU A 34 4.60 4.27 -4.88
N PRO A 35 3.33 4.33 -4.43
CA PRO A 35 2.39 3.22 -4.59
C PRO A 35 1.93 3.18 -6.05
N MET A 36 2.01 2.00 -6.69
CA MET A 36 1.57 1.82 -8.08
C MET A 36 0.23 1.10 -8.15
N PHE A 37 0.16 -0.08 -7.54
CA PHE A 37 -1.04 -0.90 -7.51
C PHE A 37 -1.15 -1.69 -6.20
N THR A 38 -2.39 -1.87 -5.74
CA THR A 38 -2.79 -2.83 -4.71
C THR A 38 -3.77 -3.81 -5.33
N ILE A 39 -3.97 -4.98 -4.72
CA ILE A 39 -5.03 -5.91 -5.11
C ILE A 39 -5.79 -6.33 -3.85
N HIS A 40 -6.58 -5.40 -3.29
CA HIS A 40 -7.31 -5.61 -2.04
C HIS A 40 -8.84 -5.55 -2.20
N SER A 41 -9.30 -5.19 -3.40
CA SER A 41 -10.72 -5.03 -3.70
C SER A 41 -11.07 -5.45 -5.11
N GLN A 42 -12.37 -5.61 -5.38
CA GLN A 42 -12.85 -5.88 -6.74
C GLN A 42 -12.56 -4.70 -7.70
N GLU A 43 -12.57 -3.46 -7.20
CA GLU A 43 -12.19 -2.27 -7.97
C GLU A 43 -10.72 -2.33 -8.38
N ASP A 44 -9.84 -2.87 -7.52
CA ASP A 44 -8.44 -3.10 -7.87
C ASP A 44 -8.29 -4.14 -8.98
N LEU A 45 -9.01 -5.27 -8.89
CA LEU A 45 -8.99 -6.30 -9.94
C LEU A 45 -9.41 -5.77 -11.30
N GLU A 46 -10.38 -4.84 -11.35
CA GLU A 46 -10.82 -4.20 -12.58
C GLU A 46 -9.70 -3.43 -13.28
N GLN A 47 -8.62 -3.06 -12.59
CA GLN A 47 -7.45 -2.41 -13.17
C GLN A 47 -6.55 -3.37 -13.94
N PHE A 48 -6.76 -4.68 -13.86
CA PHE A 48 -5.92 -5.69 -14.50
C PHE A 48 -6.65 -6.41 -15.64
N ALA A 49 -5.86 -6.96 -16.56
CA ALA A 49 -6.30 -7.88 -17.59
C ALA A 49 -5.43 -9.14 -17.51
N THR A 50 -6.08 -10.29 -17.61
CA THR A 50 -5.44 -11.61 -17.66
C THR A 50 -5.35 -12.10 -19.11
N GLY A 51 -4.45 -13.05 -19.36
CA GLY A 51 -4.35 -13.76 -20.64
C GLY A 51 -3.47 -15.00 -20.50
N CYS A 52 -3.68 -15.99 -21.36
CA CYS A 52 -2.87 -17.21 -21.38
C CYS A 52 -2.86 -17.87 -22.76
N ASP A 53 -2.07 -18.92 -22.90
CA ASP A 53 -1.97 -19.65 -24.17
C ASP A 53 -3.32 -20.23 -24.67
N ALA A 54 -4.32 -20.42 -23.80
CA ALA A 54 -5.65 -20.87 -24.20
C ALA A 54 -6.31 -19.93 -25.22
N ASP A 55 -5.98 -18.63 -25.18
CA ASP A 55 -6.48 -17.62 -26.12
C ASP A 55 -6.05 -17.90 -27.57
N ILE A 56 -5.00 -18.71 -27.76
CA ILE A 56 -4.44 -19.08 -29.07
C ILE A 56 -4.43 -20.61 -29.29
N GLY A 57 -5.21 -21.37 -28.51
CA GLY A 57 -5.38 -22.82 -28.68
C GLY A 57 -4.51 -23.69 -27.76
N GLY A 58 -3.91 -23.11 -26.72
CA GLY A 58 -3.21 -23.83 -25.65
C GLY A 58 -4.16 -24.41 -24.60
N TYR A 59 -3.59 -24.99 -23.55
CA TYR A 59 -4.33 -25.72 -22.50
C TYR A 59 -4.07 -25.19 -21.08
N SER A 60 -3.38 -24.06 -20.94
CA SER A 60 -3.18 -23.43 -19.63
C SER A 60 -4.45 -22.76 -19.15
N THR A 61 -4.59 -22.57 -17.84
CA THR A 61 -5.66 -21.77 -17.24
C THR A 61 -5.09 -20.53 -16.55
N CYS A 62 -5.88 -19.47 -16.41
CA CYS A 62 -5.41 -18.19 -15.90
C CYS A 62 -6.51 -17.44 -15.13
N HIS A 63 -6.27 -17.23 -13.84
CA HIS A 63 -7.19 -16.56 -12.93
C HIS A 63 -6.45 -15.49 -12.12
N LEU A 64 -7.10 -14.34 -11.92
CA LEU A 64 -6.67 -13.30 -10.99
C LEU A 64 -7.88 -12.87 -10.17
N GLU A 65 -7.88 -13.26 -8.90
CA GLU A 65 -9.02 -13.10 -7.99
C GLU A 65 -8.54 -12.64 -6.60
N LEU A 66 -9.46 -12.36 -5.68
CA LEU A 66 -9.11 -12.14 -4.28
C LEU A 66 -9.09 -13.48 -3.53
N ASP A 67 -8.12 -13.67 -2.64
CA ASP A 67 -8.09 -14.77 -1.69
C ASP A 67 -8.98 -14.48 -0.45
N SER A 68 -8.98 -15.43 0.49
CA SER A 68 -9.72 -15.31 1.76
C SER A 68 -9.26 -14.15 2.66
N GLU A 69 -8.05 -13.64 2.45
CA GLU A 69 -7.48 -12.50 3.19
C GLU A 69 -7.68 -11.18 2.44
N SER A 70 -8.50 -11.17 1.37
CA SER A 70 -8.70 -10.02 0.48
C SER A 70 -7.40 -9.54 -0.15
N ARG A 71 -6.53 -10.47 -0.58
CA ARG A 71 -5.32 -10.16 -1.34
C ARG A 71 -5.40 -10.78 -2.73
N GLY A 72 -4.68 -10.20 -3.68
CA GLY A 72 -4.62 -10.72 -5.04
C GLY A 72 -4.07 -12.13 -5.07
N ARG A 73 -4.70 -13.00 -5.84
CA ARG A 73 -4.28 -14.38 -6.09
C ARG A 73 -4.27 -14.63 -7.58
N PHE A 74 -3.07 -14.76 -8.13
CA PHE A 74 -2.84 -15.14 -9.51
C PHE A 74 -2.56 -16.65 -9.58
N TYR A 75 -3.46 -17.44 -10.16
CA TYR A 75 -3.35 -18.89 -10.12
C TYR A 75 -3.91 -19.57 -11.37
N GLY A 76 -3.55 -20.84 -11.54
CA GLY A 76 -4.01 -21.66 -12.65
C GLY A 76 -3.22 -22.97 -12.75
N ASN A 77 -3.40 -23.66 -13.87
CA ASN A 77 -2.63 -24.83 -14.25
C ASN A 77 -1.87 -24.54 -15.54
N MET A 78 -0.55 -24.63 -15.49
CA MET A 78 0.34 -24.49 -16.63
C MET A 78 0.32 -25.77 -17.46
N ASN A 79 0.18 -25.63 -18.77
CA ASN A 79 0.25 -26.75 -19.70
C ASN A 79 1.06 -26.38 -20.96
N THR A 80 2.14 -27.11 -21.19
CA THR A 80 3.07 -26.94 -22.31
C THR A 80 2.67 -27.79 -23.53
N SER A 81 1.66 -28.64 -23.41
CA SER A 81 1.15 -29.41 -24.55
C SER A 81 0.62 -28.47 -25.62
N VAL A 82 0.97 -28.74 -26.87
CA VAL A 82 0.45 -28.03 -28.05
C VAL A 82 -0.46 -28.99 -28.80
N HIS A 83 -1.63 -28.51 -29.24
CA HIS A 83 -2.47 -29.31 -30.13
C HIS A 83 -1.67 -29.71 -31.39
N PRO A 84 -1.73 -30.98 -31.87
CA PRO A 84 -0.89 -31.44 -32.98
C PRO A 84 -0.96 -30.56 -34.25
N SER A 85 -2.11 -29.94 -34.54
CA SER A 85 -2.27 -29.04 -35.70
C SER A 85 -1.55 -27.69 -35.56
N LEU A 86 -1.19 -27.30 -34.33
CA LEU A 86 -0.50 -26.04 -33.99
C LEU A 86 0.98 -26.26 -33.64
N ALA A 87 1.47 -27.50 -33.69
CA ALA A 87 2.87 -27.83 -33.43
C ALA A 87 3.81 -27.05 -34.37
N GLY A 88 4.83 -26.41 -33.79
CA GLY A 88 5.79 -25.57 -34.52
C GLY A 88 5.25 -24.20 -34.96
N LYS A 89 3.97 -23.90 -34.73
CA LYS A 89 3.33 -22.61 -35.07
C LYS A 89 2.99 -21.76 -33.84
N MET A 90 3.01 -22.37 -32.66
CA MET A 90 2.59 -21.76 -31.41
C MET A 90 3.59 -22.07 -30.29
N ASN A 91 3.85 -21.08 -29.46
CA ASN A 91 4.51 -21.24 -28.16
C ASN A 91 3.43 -21.38 -27.08
N SER A 92 3.18 -22.60 -26.62
CA SER A 92 2.31 -22.91 -25.47
C SER A 92 3.06 -22.70 -24.15
N GLY A 93 2.33 -22.86 -23.05
CA GLY A 93 2.84 -22.78 -21.71
C GLY A 93 3.11 -21.34 -21.27
N TYR A 94 2.07 -20.49 -21.27
CA TYR A 94 2.16 -19.19 -20.60
C TYR A 94 0.83 -18.76 -20.00
N ALA A 95 0.91 -18.00 -18.91
CA ALA A 95 -0.20 -17.26 -18.33
C ALA A 95 0.32 -15.95 -17.74
N ALA A 96 -0.47 -14.89 -17.80
CA ALA A 96 -0.06 -13.58 -17.33
C ALA A 96 -1.25 -12.72 -16.90
N PHE A 97 -0.95 -11.74 -16.07
CA PHE A 97 -1.78 -10.57 -15.90
C PHE A 97 -0.96 -9.29 -16.07
N ARG A 98 -1.63 -8.20 -16.45
CA ARG A 98 -1.03 -6.87 -16.56
C ARG A 98 -2.01 -5.80 -16.17
N SER A 99 -1.52 -4.69 -15.62
CA SER A 99 -2.35 -3.52 -15.41
C SER A 99 -2.82 -2.96 -16.76
N LYS A 100 -4.05 -2.47 -16.80
CA LYS A 100 -4.61 -1.75 -17.95
C LYS A 100 -3.92 -0.39 -18.06
N LYS A 101 -3.85 0.12 -19.30
CA LYS A 101 -3.41 1.49 -19.56
C LYS A 101 -4.33 2.46 -18.82
N ARG A 102 -3.74 3.41 -18.11
CA ARG A 102 -4.49 4.43 -17.36
C ARG A 102 -4.64 5.66 -18.24
N THR A 103 -5.87 6.14 -18.40
CA THR A 103 -6.17 7.36 -19.17
C THR A 103 -6.93 8.36 -18.31
N SER A 104 -6.73 9.63 -18.62
CA SER A 104 -7.45 10.79 -18.08
C SER A 104 -7.96 11.66 -19.25
N LEU A 105 -8.73 12.71 -18.95
CA LEU A 105 -9.14 13.72 -19.93
C LEU A 105 -7.97 14.43 -20.61
N PHE A 106 -6.78 14.40 -20.01
CA PHE A 106 -5.56 15.05 -20.51
C PHE A 106 -4.61 14.07 -21.20
N GLY A 107 -5.08 12.86 -21.51
CA GLY A 107 -4.31 11.83 -22.19
C GLY A 107 -3.93 10.66 -21.29
N GLU A 108 -2.96 9.89 -21.75
CA GLU A 108 -2.47 8.71 -21.06
C GLU A 108 -1.68 9.08 -19.81
N MET A 109 -1.86 8.30 -18.74
CA MET A 109 -1.17 8.47 -17.47
C MET A 109 -0.03 7.46 -17.37
N PHE A 110 1.09 7.93 -16.84
CA PHE A 110 2.28 7.13 -16.58
C PHE A 110 2.71 7.29 -15.13
N PHE A 111 3.46 6.30 -14.62
CA PHE A 111 4.21 6.43 -13.39
C PHE A 111 5.60 6.97 -13.72
N ASP A 112 5.98 8.04 -13.02
CA ASP A 112 7.35 8.55 -13.02
C ASP A 112 8.12 7.89 -11.87
N VAL A 113 8.98 6.94 -12.24
CA VAL A 113 9.91 6.25 -11.34
C VAL A 113 11.36 6.66 -11.59
N GLY A 114 11.62 7.77 -12.32
CA GLY A 114 12.96 8.19 -12.71
C GLY A 114 13.89 8.48 -11.52
N ARG A 115 13.31 8.81 -10.36
CA ARG A 115 14.04 9.05 -9.10
C ARG A 115 14.08 7.83 -8.16
N LEU A 116 13.59 6.68 -8.60
CA LEU A 116 13.41 5.47 -7.81
C LEU A 116 14.30 4.35 -8.35
N LYS A 117 14.96 3.62 -7.46
CA LYS A 117 15.93 2.58 -7.85
C LYS A 117 15.29 1.21 -8.10
N TYR A 118 14.27 0.87 -7.32
CA TYR A 118 13.72 -0.49 -7.26
C TYR A 118 12.22 -0.48 -7.52
N LEU A 119 11.78 -1.46 -8.33
CA LEU A 119 10.41 -1.96 -8.24
C LEU A 119 10.32 -2.85 -6.99
N HIS A 120 9.30 -2.63 -6.20
CA HIS A 120 9.01 -3.34 -4.96
C HIS A 120 7.70 -4.13 -5.09
N LEU A 121 7.77 -5.42 -4.82
CA LEU A 121 6.66 -6.35 -4.88
C LEU A 121 6.49 -7.05 -3.53
N ARG A 122 5.29 -7.00 -2.96
CA ARG A 122 4.90 -7.83 -1.82
C ARG A 122 4.14 -9.04 -2.34
N VAL A 123 4.77 -10.21 -2.32
CA VAL A 123 4.26 -11.42 -2.98
C VAL A 123 4.40 -12.66 -2.10
N LYS A 124 3.65 -13.72 -2.41
CA LYS A 124 3.70 -15.03 -1.74
C LYS A 124 3.69 -16.14 -2.78
N ALA A 125 4.74 -16.96 -2.83
CA ALA A 125 4.74 -18.12 -3.71
C ALA A 125 3.75 -19.19 -3.22
N GLY A 126 3.01 -19.80 -4.14
CA GLY A 126 2.13 -20.94 -3.87
C GLY A 126 2.23 -21.99 -5.00
N GLY A 127 1.23 -22.87 -5.09
CA GLY A 127 1.18 -23.89 -6.14
C GLY A 127 2.28 -24.96 -6.01
N ASP A 128 2.58 -25.64 -7.11
CA ASP A 128 3.59 -26.71 -7.13
C ASP A 128 5.01 -26.14 -7.05
N ARG A 129 5.92 -26.78 -6.31
CA ARG A 129 7.29 -26.27 -6.10
C ARG A 129 8.07 -26.00 -7.39
N ARG A 130 7.82 -26.78 -8.45
CA ARG A 130 8.46 -26.61 -9.76
C ARG A 130 8.06 -25.34 -10.52
N THR A 131 6.93 -24.70 -10.18
CA THR A 131 6.46 -23.49 -10.85
C THR A 131 6.99 -22.21 -10.19
N GLN A 132 7.56 -22.30 -8.99
CA GLN A 132 8.00 -21.16 -8.19
C GLN A 132 9.02 -20.26 -8.90
N ASP A 133 9.95 -20.84 -9.66
CA ASP A 133 11.03 -20.07 -10.28
C ASP A 133 10.72 -19.67 -11.73
N ALA A 134 9.46 -19.82 -12.16
CA ALA A 134 9.01 -19.59 -13.53
C ALA A 134 8.30 -18.25 -13.75
N TYR A 135 8.27 -17.38 -12.74
CA TYR A 135 7.64 -16.07 -12.79
C TYR A 135 8.57 -14.99 -13.37
N PHE A 136 7.97 -14.06 -14.11
CA PHE A 136 8.63 -12.92 -14.73
C PHE A 136 7.78 -11.67 -14.52
N VAL A 137 8.44 -10.58 -14.16
CA VAL A 137 7.84 -9.25 -14.06
C VAL A 137 8.02 -8.56 -15.40
N ASN A 138 6.94 -7.97 -15.91
CA ASN A 138 6.87 -7.31 -17.20
C ASN A 138 6.48 -5.84 -17.00
N ILE A 139 7.26 -4.93 -17.56
CA ILE A 139 7.01 -3.49 -17.55
C ILE A 139 6.90 -3.00 -18.98
N GLN A 140 5.82 -2.27 -19.29
CA GLN A 140 5.73 -1.52 -20.53
C GLN A 140 5.97 -0.04 -20.22
N THR A 141 6.88 0.59 -20.96
CA THR A 141 7.10 2.04 -20.93
C THR A 141 6.46 2.71 -22.15
N GLU A 142 6.49 4.04 -22.22
CA GLU A 142 6.24 4.72 -23.48
C GLU A 142 7.39 4.46 -24.47
N THR A 143 7.05 3.85 -25.60
CA THR A 143 7.94 3.52 -26.72
C THR A 143 7.10 3.51 -28.01
N PRO A 144 7.68 3.84 -29.18
CA PRO A 144 7.00 3.71 -30.46
C PRO A 144 6.57 2.26 -30.78
N VAL A 145 7.28 1.27 -30.24
CA VAL A 145 7.06 -0.15 -30.53
C VAL A 145 6.18 -0.76 -29.44
N THR A 146 4.91 -0.99 -29.74
CA THR A 146 3.95 -1.46 -28.71
C THR A 146 4.18 -2.88 -28.20
N SER A 147 4.98 -3.68 -28.93
CA SER A 147 5.37 -5.04 -28.52
C SER A 147 6.59 -5.09 -27.61
N ASP A 148 7.23 -3.94 -27.35
CA ASP A 148 8.36 -3.83 -26.44
C ASP A 148 7.89 -3.99 -24.99
N ILE A 149 8.57 -4.90 -24.29
CA ILE A 149 8.31 -5.22 -22.89
C ILE A 149 9.65 -5.41 -22.20
N TRP A 150 9.85 -4.67 -21.11
CA TRP A 150 10.96 -4.87 -20.19
C TRP A 150 10.63 -6.05 -19.28
N GLN A 151 11.49 -7.06 -19.25
CA GLN A 151 11.25 -8.28 -18.52
C GLN A 151 12.38 -8.56 -17.53
N HIS A 152 12.01 -9.04 -16.34
CA HIS A 152 12.94 -9.52 -15.32
C HIS A 152 12.39 -10.77 -14.67
N ARG A 153 13.24 -11.76 -14.38
CA ARG A 153 12.82 -12.98 -13.67
C ARG A 153 12.50 -12.66 -12.21
N LEU A 154 11.36 -13.12 -11.71
CA LEU A 154 10.99 -12.96 -10.31
C LEU A 154 11.62 -14.10 -9.50
N PHE A 155 12.58 -13.78 -8.64
CA PHE A 155 13.20 -14.74 -7.74
C PHE A 155 12.47 -14.73 -6.39
N LEU A 156 11.91 -15.88 -6.02
CA LEU A 156 11.15 -16.07 -4.77
C LEU A 156 11.94 -16.99 -3.85
N ARG A 157 12.17 -16.58 -2.60
CA ARG A 157 12.99 -17.32 -1.63
C ARG A 157 12.18 -18.36 -0.87
N GLU A 158 10.99 -17.97 -0.43
CA GLU A 158 10.16 -18.80 0.44
C GLU A 158 8.88 -19.26 -0.27
N HIS A 159 8.46 -20.50 0.01
CA HIS A 159 7.19 -21.03 -0.46
C HIS A 159 6.14 -20.90 0.65
N GLY A 160 4.98 -20.33 0.33
CA GLY A 160 3.87 -20.14 1.28
C GLY A 160 4.00 -18.94 2.23
N ALA A 161 5.11 -18.19 2.21
CA ALA A 161 5.30 -16.99 3.03
C ALA A 161 5.27 -15.70 2.19
N TRP A 162 4.77 -14.62 2.79
CA TRP A 162 4.80 -13.30 2.19
C TRP A 162 6.20 -12.69 2.31
N GLU A 163 6.76 -12.27 1.18
CA GLU A 163 8.07 -11.62 1.13
C GLU A 163 8.06 -10.35 0.27
N ASP A 164 8.99 -9.45 0.59
CA ASP A 164 9.28 -8.26 -0.20
C ASP A 164 10.40 -8.58 -1.20
N VAL A 165 10.13 -8.35 -2.48
CA VAL A 165 11.09 -8.52 -3.57
C VAL A 165 11.42 -7.17 -4.18
N LEU A 166 12.71 -6.88 -4.28
CA LEU A 166 13.24 -5.63 -4.84
C LEU A 166 13.98 -5.91 -6.14
N ILE A 167 13.51 -5.32 -7.22
CA ILE A 167 14.07 -5.50 -8.56
C ILE A 167 14.59 -4.15 -9.04
N PRO A 168 15.91 -3.97 -9.25
CA PRO A 168 16.43 -2.73 -9.81
C PRO A 168 15.84 -2.47 -11.19
N PHE A 169 15.33 -1.27 -11.49
CA PHE A 169 14.79 -0.98 -12.83
C PHE A 169 15.82 -1.20 -13.95
N ARG A 170 17.10 -0.89 -13.67
CA ARG A 170 18.24 -1.13 -14.58
C ARG A 170 18.54 -2.61 -14.89
N SER A 171 17.96 -3.55 -14.14
CA SER A 171 18.19 -4.99 -14.33
C SER A 171 17.22 -5.62 -15.33
N PHE A 172 16.15 -4.91 -15.69
CA PHE A 172 15.20 -5.41 -16.69
C PHE A 172 15.85 -5.45 -18.08
N VAL A 173 15.54 -6.50 -18.82
CA VAL A 173 16.00 -6.70 -20.19
C VAL A 173 14.85 -6.40 -21.13
N LEU A 174 15.10 -5.58 -22.16
CA LEU A 174 14.10 -5.32 -23.17
C LEU A 174 13.87 -6.55 -24.04
N THR A 175 12.61 -6.88 -24.26
CA THR A 175 12.18 -7.98 -25.13
C THR A 175 11.14 -7.49 -26.14
N ASN A 176 11.13 -8.12 -27.31
CA ASN A 176 10.14 -7.90 -28.36
C ASN A 176 9.61 -9.29 -28.78
N TYR A 177 8.30 -9.51 -28.67
CA TYR A 177 7.69 -10.83 -28.87
C TYR A 177 8.39 -11.97 -28.09
N GLY A 178 8.86 -11.67 -26.87
CA GLY A 178 9.55 -12.63 -25.99
C GLY A 178 11.01 -12.92 -26.37
N GLN A 179 11.55 -12.25 -27.39
CA GLN A 179 12.97 -12.32 -27.75
C GLN A 179 13.72 -11.11 -27.19
N PRO A 180 14.89 -11.30 -26.55
CA PRO A 180 15.71 -10.18 -26.11
C PRO A 180 16.11 -9.27 -27.28
N VAL A 181 15.90 -7.97 -27.12
CA VAL A 181 16.35 -6.98 -28.09
C VAL A 181 17.86 -6.77 -27.89
N PRO A 182 18.69 -6.96 -28.93
CA PRO A 182 20.12 -6.74 -28.80
C PRO A 182 20.44 -5.25 -28.63
N GLY A 183 21.44 -4.94 -27.81
CA GLY A 183 21.88 -3.59 -27.52
C GLY A 183 21.60 -3.16 -26.08
N LYS A 184 22.40 -2.21 -25.59
CA LYS A 184 22.18 -1.61 -24.26
C LYS A 184 21.18 -0.47 -24.43
N MET A 185 19.91 -0.77 -24.22
CA MET A 185 18.88 0.26 -24.10
C MET A 185 18.56 0.46 -22.61
N GLU A 186 18.19 1.68 -22.26
CA GLU A 186 17.74 2.02 -20.91
C GLU A 186 16.22 2.15 -20.89
N MET A 187 15.62 1.72 -19.77
CA MET A 187 14.19 1.84 -19.56
C MET A 187 13.80 3.31 -19.42
N ASN A 188 12.75 3.74 -20.12
CA ASN A 188 12.16 5.06 -19.88
C ASN A 188 11.38 5.06 -18.55
N THR A 189 12.10 5.31 -17.47
CA THR A 189 11.61 5.28 -16.09
C THR A 189 10.65 6.42 -15.76
N GLU A 190 10.65 7.51 -16.52
CA GLU A 190 9.70 8.63 -16.29
C GLU A 190 8.29 8.30 -16.80
N LYS A 191 8.19 7.33 -17.72
CA LYS A 191 6.97 7.01 -18.47
C LYS A 191 6.64 5.53 -18.40
N VAL A 192 6.57 4.99 -17.18
CA VAL A 192 6.10 3.60 -16.94
C VAL A 192 4.60 3.52 -17.13
N ARG A 193 4.16 2.69 -18.07
CA ARG A 193 2.76 2.59 -18.52
C ARG A 193 1.99 1.47 -17.84
N THR A 194 2.57 0.27 -17.84
CA THR A 194 1.93 -0.91 -17.22
C THR A 194 2.94 -1.78 -16.51
N VAL A 195 2.46 -2.49 -15.48
CA VAL A 195 3.21 -3.55 -14.79
C VAL A 195 2.37 -4.81 -14.81
N GLY A 196 3.01 -5.96 -15.05
CA GLY A 196 2.37 -7.26 -15.04
C GLY A 196 3.31 -8.35 -14.56
N ILE A 197 2.75 -9.50 -14.26
CA ILE A 197 3.51 -10.71 -13.92
C ILE A 197 3.01 -11.83 -14.82
N SER A 198 3.96 -12.58 -15.38
CA SER A 198 3.70 -13.77 -16.19
C SER A 198 4.41 -14.97 -15.59
N ILE A 199 3.84 -16.16 -15.78
CA ILE A 199 4.53 -17.43 -15.62
C ILE A 199 4.78 -18.03 -17.01
N LEU A 200 6.00 -18.52 -17.23
CA LEU A 200 6.42 -19.12 -18.49
C LEU A 200 6.74 -20.59 -18.26
N GLY A 201 5.93 -21.47 -18.83
CA GLY A 201 6.10 -22.92 -18.80
C GLY A 201 6.83 -23.48 -20.02
N GLY A 202 6.39 -23.08 -21.22
CA GLY A 202 6.81 -23.73 -22.48
C GLY A 202 8.32 -23.67 -22.74
N LYS A 203 8.92 -22.50 -22.54
CA LYS A 203 10.37 -22.29 -22.73
C LYS A 203 11.23 -23.10 -21.74
N PHE A 204 10.67 -23.46 -20.59
CA PHE A 204 11.40 -24.06 -19.47
C PHE A 204 10.97 -25.51 -19.18
N GLY A 205 10.02 -26.06 -19.94
CA GLY A 205 9.46 -27.39 -19.68
C GLY A 205 8.75 -27.49 -18.33
N ILE A 206 8.12 -26.41 -17.90
CA ILE A 206 7.44 -26.33 -16.61
C ILE A 206 5.94 -26.43 -16.83
N ASP A 207 5.36 -27.55 -16.38
CA ASP A 207 3.91 -27.79 -16.32
C ASP A 207 3.38 -27.64 -14.90
N GLY A 208 2.05 -27.70 -14.75
CA GLY A 208 1.31 -27.94 -13.50
C GLY A 208 0.82 -26.71 -12.72
N LYS A 209 0.36 -26.91 -11.47
CA LYS A 209 -0.35 -25.87 -10.72
C LYS A 209 0.60 -24.75 -10.33
N TYR A 210 0.18 -23.52 -10.58
CA TYR A 210 0.90 -22.33 -10.19
C TYR A 210 -0.01 -21.42 -9.37
N GLU A 211 0.59 -20.71 -8.42
CA GLU A 211 -0.09 -19.71 -7.62
C GLU A 211 0.92 -18.66 -7.12
N LEU A 212 0.54 -17.40 -7.23
CA LEU A 212 1.25 -16.27 -6.68
C LEU A 212 0.25 -15.37 -5.97
N GLY A 213 0.42 -15.19 -4.66
CA GLY A 213 -0.24 -14.13 -3.91
C GLY A 213 0.43 -12.79 -4.20
N ILE A 214 -0.37 -11.75 -4.43
CA ILE A 214 0.08 -10.38 -4.69
C ILE A 214 -0.67 -9.45 -3.75
N ASP A 215 0.08 -8.72 -2.94
CA ASP A 215 -0.47 -7.70 -2.06
C ASP A 215 -0.38 -6.33 -2.73
N SER A 216 0.83 -5.93 -3.14
CA SER A 216 1.08 -4.60 -3.68
C SER A 216 2.31 -4.52 -4.59
N ILE A 217 2.28 -3.52 -5.47
CA ILE A 217 3.32 -3.12 -6.40
C ILE A 217 3.62 -1.65 -6.14
N SER A 218 4.87 -1.32 -5.90
CA SER A 218 5.32 0.05 -5.62
C SER A 218 6.73 0.27 -6.17
N ALA A 219 7.22 1.51 -6.09
CA ALA A 219 8.59 1.85 -6.45
C ALA A 219 9.28 2.61 -5.31
N ILE A 220 10.53 2.25 -5.00
CA ILE A 220 11.25 2.70 -3.81
C ILE A 220 12.75 2.92 -4.09
N ASN A 221 13.43 3.64 -3.19
CA ASN A 221 14.88 3.87 -3.27
C ASN A 221 15.71 2.95 -2.37
N GLU A 222 15.13 2.54 -1.26
CA GLU A 222 15.76 1.69 -0.25
C GLU A 222 14.78 0.58 0.10
N PRO A 223 15.27 -0.61 0.49
CA PRO A 223 14.41 -1.66 1.01
C PRO A 223 13.48 -1.11 2.09
N PRO A 224 12.24 -1.61 2.19
CA PRO A 224 11.39 -1.29 3.33
C PRO A 224 12.18 -1.62 4.58
N GLN A 225 12.53 -0.61 5.38
CA GLN A 225 13.13 -0.90 6.66
C GLN A 225 12.08 -1.69 7.44
N ALA A 226 12.45 -2.87 7.94
CA ALA A 226 11.63 -3.52 8.95
C ALA A 226 11.28 -2.46 10.00
N PRO A 227 10.03 -2.39 10.49
CA PRO A 227 9.68 -1.40 11.49
C PRO A 227 10.77 -1.44 12.57
N PRO A 228 11.36 -0.29 12.95
CA PRO A 228 12.43 -0.29 13.92
C PRO A 228 11.95 -1.11 15.10
N ARG A 229 12.68 -2.18 15.43
CA ARG A 229 12.44 -2.91 16.67
C ARG A 229 12.90 -1.98 17.78
N ILE A 230 12.05 -1.03 18.12
CA ILE A 230 12.27 -0.20 19.29
C ILE A 230 12.16 -1.18 20.46
N SER A 231 13.28 -1.43 21.15
CA SER A 231 13.21 -2.19 22.39
C SER A 231 12.26 -1.45 23.35
N ALA A 232 11.59 -2.15 24.27
CA ALA A 232 10.72 -1.48 25.24
C ALA A 232 11.47 -0.35 26.01
N ALA A 233 12.79 -0.47 26.15
CA ALA A 233 13.67 0.52 26.74
C ALA A 233 13.90 1.74 25.83
N ASP A 234 14.15 1.53 24.52
CA ASP A 234 14.34 2.64 23.57
C ASP A 234 13.03 3.41 23.33
N PHE A 235 11.88 2.73 23.42
CA PHE A 235 10.57 3.36 23.30
C PHE A 235 10.31 4.24 24.52
N ALA A 236 10.61 3.72 25.71
CA ALA A 236 10.53 4.47 26.96
C ALA A 236 11.51 5.66 26.99
N ALA A 237 12.69 5.54 26.40
CA ALA A 237 13.69 6.60 26.31
C ALA A 237 13.38 7.66 25.22
N SER A 238 12.62 7.28 24.18
CA SER A 238 12.18 8.20 23.11
C SER A 238 10.95 9.04 23.48
N LEU A 239 10.33 8.76 24.64
CA LEU A 239 9.26 9.59 25.17
C LEU A 239 9.86 10.93 25.65
N PRO A 240 9.38 12.07 25.15
CA PRO A 240 9.96 13.37 25.49
C PRO A 240 9.82 13.63 27.00
N ALA A 241 10.96 13.90 27.65
CA ALA A 241 10.98 14.50 28.97
C ALA A 241 10.39 15.91 28.87
N GLN A 242 9.23 16.08 29.48
CA GLN A 242 8.63 17.33 29.97
C GLN A 242 9.16 18.62 29.30
N GLU A 243 8.57 19.05 28.17
CA GLU A 243 8.48 20.48 27.86
C GLU A 243 7.37 20.77 26.82
N GLU A 244 6.42 21.59 27.28
CA GLU A 244 5.43 22.40 26.54
C GLU A 244 4.52 21.74 25.48
N MET A 245 3.48 21.12 26.02
CA MET A 245 2.08 21.11 25.56
C MET A 245 1.72 22.20 24.52
N LYS A 246 1.71 21.84 23.23
CA LYS A 246 1.02 22.56 22.14
C LYS A 246 0.87 21.72 20.88
N VAL A 247 0.28 20.53 20.98
CA VAL A 247 -0.17 19.79 19.79
C VAL A 247 -1.59 19.29 20.03
N SER A 248 -2.56 19.92 19.36
CA SER A 248 -3.99 19.64 19.53
C SER A 248 -4.29 18.15 19.42
N ALA A 249 -5.07 17.57 20.34
CA ALA A 249 -5.37 16.11 20.39
C ALA A 249 -5.82 15.48 19.07
N LEU A 250 -6.41 16.25 18.15
CA LEU A 250 -6.72 15.77 16.80
C LEU A 250 -5.46 15.25 16.08
N GLY A 251 -4.33 15.94 16.25
CA GLY A 251 -3.04 15.54 15.71
C GLY A 251 -2.50 14.28 16.35
N GLU A 252 -2.68 14.08 17.67
CA GLU A 252 -2.30 12.83 18.33
C GLU A 252 -3.20 11.66 17.95
N LEU A 253 -4.51 11.89 17.83
CA LEU A 253 -5.48 10.87 17.41
C LEU A 253 -5.22 10.43 15.96
N LEU A 254 -4.95 11.37 15.05
CA LEU A 254 -4.58 11.07 13.67
C LEU A 254 -3.21 10.41 13.56
N ARG A 255 -2.22 10.84 14.35
CA ARG A 255 -0.90 10.17 14.41
C ARG A 255 -1.02 8.75 14.95
N THR A 256 -1.83 8.54 15.97
CA THR A 256 -2.07 7.21 16.55
C THR A 256 -2.80 6.31 15.56
N ALA A 257 -3.83 6.83 14.88
CA ALA A 257 -4.53 6.12 13.81
C ALA A 257 -3.60 5.77 12.65
N ALA A 258 -2.73 6.70 12.22
CA ALA A 258 -1.75 6.46 11.16
C ALA A 258 -0.69 5.42 11.58
N THR A 259 -0.20 5.48 12.82
CA THR A 259 0.78 4.53 13.36
C THR A 259 0.20 3.12 13.45
N LEU A 260 -1.10 3.01 13.75
CA LEU A 260 -1.81 1.74 13.87
C LEU A 260 -2.52 1.32 12.57
N GLN A 261 -2.29 2.04 11.46
CA GLN A 261 -2.95 1.83 10.17
C GLN A 261 -4.49 1.67 10.28
N ILE A 262 -5.12 2.46 11.15
CA ILE A 262 -6.57 2.44 11.37
C ILE A 262 -7.23 3.19 10.22
N THR A 263 -8.11 2.51 9.49
CA THR A 263 -8.84 3.12 8.37
C THR A 263 -9.83 4.18 8.87
N GLU A 264 -10.18 5.14 8.02
CA GLU A 264 -11.17 6.18 8.35
C GLU A 264 -12.52 5.57 8.77
N THR A 265 -12.90 4.45 8.15
CA THR A 265 -14.14 3.72 8.48
C THR A 265 -14.07 3.08 9.87
N GLU A 266 -12.95 2.47 10.24
CA GLU A 266 -12.73 1.91 11.57
C GLU A 266 -12.65 3.00 12.64
N LEU A 267 -11.98 4.11 12.31
CA LEU A 267 -11.88 5.28 13.19
C LEU A 267 -13.28 5.83 13.49
N MET A 268 -14.09 6.05 12.45
CA MET A 268 -15.46 6.55 12.62
C MET A 268 -16.34 5.53 13.36
N ALA A 269 -16.26 4.25 13.03
CA ALA A 269 -17.03 3.18 13.70
C ALA A 269 -16.74 3.11 15.21
N ALA A 270 -15.51 3.40 15.64
CA ALA A 270 -15.09 3.34 17.03
C ALA A 270 -15.35 4.61 17.85
N LEU A 271 -15.76 5.70 17.21
CA LEU A 271 -16.16 6.94 17.88
C LEU A 271 -17.67 6.95 18.16
N THR A 272 -18.04 7.38 19.35
CA THR A 272 -19.43 7.69 19.73
C THR A 272 -19.96 8.88 18.93
N GLU A 273 -21.28 9.03 18.86
CA GLU A 273 -21.89 10.11 18.08
C GLU A 273 -21.46 11.50 18.57
N GLU A 274 -21.31 11.69 19.88
CA GLU A 274 -20.78 12.92 20.47
C GLU A 274 -19.30 13.16 20.08
N GLU A 275 -18.46 12.12 20.11
CA GLU A 275 -17.05 12.20 19.70
C GLU A 275 -16.91 12.51 18.20
N ARG A 276 -17.79 11.98 17.35
CA ARG A 276 -17.82 12.26 15.90
C ARG A 276 -18.20 13.72 15.62
N VAL A 277 -19.17 14.25 16.35
CA VAL A 277 -19.57 15.67 16.24
C VAL A 277 -18.42 16.58 16.64
N VAL A 278 -17.71 16.26 17.73
CA VAL A 278 -16.52 17.00 18.18
C VAL A 278 -15.39 16.91 17.15
N LEU A 279 -15.12 15.71 16.63
CA LEU A 279 -14.09 15.49 15.59
C LEU A 279 -14.41 16.28 14.32
N SER A 280 -15.66 16.25 13.85
CA SER A 280 -16.11 16.98 12.66
C SER A 280 -15.97 18.49 12.85
N ARG A 281 -16.35 19.03 14.01
CA ARG A 281 -16.16 20.45 14.34
C ARG A 281 -14.68 20.84 14.36
N ALA A 282 -13.82 20.02 14.96
CA ALA A 282 -12.38 20.27 15.01
C ALA A 282 -11.73 20.27 13.62
N VAL A 283 -12.11 19.33 12.75
CA VAL A 283 -11.64 19.26 11.36
C VAL A 283 -12.10 20.50 10.57
N ASN A 284 -13.38 20.87 10.70
CA ASN A 284 -13.93 22.04 10.01
C ASN A 284 -13.31 23.37 10.51
N ALA A 285 -13.04 23.50 11.81
CA ALA A 285 -12.35 24.65 12.38
C ALA A 285 -10.90 24.77 11.87
N ARG A 286 -10.18 23.65 11.76
CA ARG A 286 -8.81 23.62 11.22
C ARG A 286 -8.75 24.01 9.74
N ILE A 287 -9.69 23.50 8.93
CA ILE A 287 -9.83 23.89 7.51
C ILE A 287 -10.20 25.38 7.38
N GLY A 288 -10.95 25.93 8.33
CA GLY A 288 -11.25 27.36 8.40
C GLY A 288 -10.03 28.23 8.73
N MET A 289 -9.23 27.84 9.71
CA MET A 289 -8.01 28.58 10.12
C MET A 289 -6.90 28.56 9.07
N GLU A 290 -6.75 27.47 8.31
CA GLU A 290 -5.81 27.41 7.18
C GLU A 290 -6.18 28.37 6.04
N LYS A 291 -7.45 28.79 5.96
CA LYS A 291 -7.93 29.76 4.96
C LYS A 291 -7.88 31.21 5.42
N SER A 292 -7.88 31.50 6.73
CA SER A 292 -7.97 32.87 7.27
C SER A 292 -6.71 33.40 7.94
N GLY A 293 -5.70 32.56 8.23
CA GLY A 293 -4.40 33.03 8.76
C GLY A 293 -4.47 33.71 10.14
N GLU A 294 -5.56 33.54 10.89
CA GLU A 294 -5.76 34.20 12.20
C GLU A 294 -5.37 33.31 13.38
N LYS A 295 -4.75 33.89 14.41
CA LYS A 295 -4.42 33.21 15.68
C LYS A 295 -5.55 33.42 16.70
N GLY A 296 -6.18 32.32 17.11
CA GLY A 296 -7.31 32.30 18.06
C GLY A 296 -6.98 32.78 19.49
N GLY A 297 -7.95 33.44 20.12
CA GLY A 297 -7.86 34.14 21.40
C GLY A 297 -8.15 33.29 22.65
N LYS A 298 -7.96 33.90 23.83
CA LYS A 298 -7.94 33.25 25.16
C LYS A 298 -9.24 32.52 25.60
N GLU A 299 -10.42 32.87 25.10
CA GLU A 299 -11.69 32.17 25.45
C GLU A 299 -11.84 30.79 24.77
N GLU A 300 -11.18 30.58 23.63
CA GLU A 300 -11.19 29.32 22.87
C GLU A 300 -10.35 28.21 23.54
N LYS A 301 -9.51 28.59 24.51
CA LYS A 301 -8.58 27.71 25.22
C LYS A 301 -9.27 26.83 26.28
N GLY A 302 -10.37 27.30 26.87
CA GLY A 302 -11.10 26.57 27.92
C GLY A 302 -12.03 25.47 27.41
N ARG A 303 -12.74 25.70 26.28
CA ARG A 303 -13.60 24.70 25.62
C ARG A 303 -12.80 23.57 24.97
N ASN A 304 -11.63 23.90 24.39
CA ASN A 304 -10.73 22.91 23.79
C ASN A 304 -10.31 21.82 24.79
N SER A 305 -10.02 22.14 26.05
CA SER A 305 -9.52 21.16 27.05
C SER A 305 -10.46 19.97 27.29
N ARG A 306 -11.80 20.17 27.29
CA ARG A 306 -12.77 19.09 27.54
C ARG A 306 -12.97 18.19 26.32
N GLU A 307 -13.05 18.79 25.14
CA GLU A 307 -13.16 18.09 23.85
C GLU A 307 -11.87 17.33 23.53
N GLU A 308 -10.72 17.92 23.86
CA GLU A 308 -9.39 17.36 23.72
C GLU A 308 -9.21 16.11 24.61
N LYS A 309 -9.63 16.19 25.88
CA LYS A 309 -9.66 15.03 26.80
C LYS A 309 -10.62 13.94 26.32
N MET A 310 -11.72 14.29 25.65
CA MET A 310 -12.67 13.33 25.10
C MET A 310 -12.07 12.55 23.92
N LEU A 311 -11.44 13.25 22.98
CA LEU A 311 -10.74 12.64 21.84
C LEU A 311 -9.55 11.78 22.31
N LEU A 312 -8.77 12.22 23.31
CA LEU A 312 -7.69 11.41 23.87
C LEU A 312 -8.19 10.08 24.46
N ARG A 313 -9.33 10.11 25.18
CA ARG A 313 -9.96 8.90 25.73
C ARG A 313 -10.41 7.95 24.62
N ALA A 314 -10.92 8.49 23.51
CA ALA A 314 -11.33 7.70 22.36
C ALA A 314 -10.13 7.01 21.67
N ALA A 315 -9.03 7.74 21.44
CA ALA A 315 -7.79 7.16 20.90
C ALA A 315 -7.24 6.05 21.81
N ALA A 316 -7.22 6.27 23.13
CA ALA A 316 -6.79 5.27 24.11
C ALA A 316 -7.72 4.03 24.17
N ARG A 317 -9.01 4.17 23.82
CA ARG A 317 -9.94 3.05 23.70
C ARG A 317 -9.66 2.23 22.44
N LEU A 318 -9.50 2.90 21.29
CA LEU A 318 -9.15 2.27 20.00
C LEU A 318 -7.84 1.49 20.08
N ALA A 319 -6.79 2.09 20.67
CA ALA A 319 -5.51 1.42 20.84
C ALA A 319 -5.63 0.15 21.71
N ARG A 320 -6.44 0.20 22.78
CA ARG A 320 -6.69 -0.96 23.65
C ARG A 320 -7.49 -2.07 22.97
N GLU A 321 -8.48 -1.74 22.15
CA GLU A 321 -9.24 -2.74 21.39
C GLU A 321 -8.39 -3.43 20.32
N ARG A 322 -7.56 -2.68 19.60
CA ARG A 322 -6.61 -3.23 18.64
C ARG A 322 -5.59 -4.13 19.35
N MET A 323 -5.01 -3.66 20.45
CA MET A 323 -4.07 -4.44 21.26
C MET A 323 -4.71 -5.70 21.84
N LYS A 324 -6.01 -5.68 22.21
CA LYS A 324 -6.75 -6.89 22.61
C LYS A 324 -7.00 -7.86 21.45
N ARG A 325 -7.26 -7.36 20.24
CA ARG A 325 -7.42 -8.21 19.04
C ARG A 325 -6.09 -8.85 18.62
N GLU A 326 -4.99 -8.12 18.74
CA GLU A 326 -3.64 -8.60 18.37
C GLU A 326 -2.99 -9.45 19.49
N LEU A 327 -3.29 -9.22 20.77
CA LEU A 327 -2.89 -10.10 21.88
C LEU A 327 -3.85 -11.28 22.10
N GLY A 328 -5.03 -11.27 21.48
CA GLY A 328 -5.96 -12.41 21.50
C GLY A 328 -5.43 -13.63 20.75
N THR A 329 -4.39 -13.47 19.92
CA THR A 329 -3.72 -14.56 19.18
C THR A 329 -2.45 -15.06 19.87
N VAL A 330 -1.96 -14.38 20.92
CA VAL A 330 -0.82 -14.83 21.74
C VAL A 330 -1.05 -14.40 23.19
N ALA A 331 -1.34 -15.36 24.08
CA ALA A 331 -1.53 -15.08 25.50
C ALA A 331 -0.28 -14.38 26.10
N PRO A 332 -0.39 -13.16 26.69
CA PRO A 332 0.74 -12.49 27.28
C PRO A 332 1.03 -13.01 28.70
N ALA A 333 2.31 -12.99 29.09
CA ALA A 333 2.75 -13.34 30.43
C ALA A 333 2.08 -12.43 31.49
N PRO A 334 1.72 -12.95 32.67
CA PRO A 334 0.91 -12.25 33.69
C PRO A 334 1.43 -10.85 34.08
N GLN A 335 2.75 -10.66 34.05
CA GLN A 335 3.43 -9.43 34.45
C GLN A 335 3.18 -8.26 33.47
N ALA A 336 3.02 -8.53 32.17
CA ALA A 336 2.76 -7.49 31.17
C ALA A 336 1.32 -6.93 31.26
N LYS A 337 0.37 -7.77 31.68
CA LYS A 337 -1.02 -7.37 31.89
C LYS A 337 -1.17 -6.47 33.11
N GLN A 338 -0.45 -6.78 34.19
CA GLN A 338 -0.46 -6.02 35.44
C GLN A 338 0.19 -4.64 35.28
N ALA A 339 1.33 -4.54 34.59
CA ALA A 339 1.99 -3.26 34.32
C ALA A 339 1.15 -2.31 33.44
N ALA A 340 0.39 -2.87 32.49
CA ALA A 340 -0.50 -2.08 31.63
C ALA A 340 -1.73 -1.57 32.39
N GLU A 341 -2.30 -2.37 33.31
CA GLU A 341 -3.42 -1.95 34.15
C GLU A 341 -3.00 -0.88 35.17
N GLU A 342 -1.82 -1.00 35.79
CA GLU A 342 -1.28 0.01 36.70
C GLU A 342 -1.01 1.35 36.00
N CYS A 343 -0.41 1.31 34.79
CA CYS A 343 -0.11 2.54 34.04
C CYS A 343 -1.38 3.27 33.55
N VAL A 344 -2.45 2.53 33.26
CA VAL A 344 -3.76 3.11 32.88
C VAL A 344 -4.45 3.73 34.09
N ASN A 345 -4.40 3.07 35.25
CA ASN A 345 -5.04 3.56 36.46
C ASN A 345 -4.32 4.79 37.04
N ALA A 346 -2.99 4.85 36.94
CA ALA A 346 -2.22 6.03 37.32
C ALA A 346 -2.56 7.29 36.49
N ARG A 347 -3.01 7.11 35.25
CA ARG A 347 -3.38 8.22 34.34
C ARG A 347 -4.85 8.64 34.43
N LEU A 348 -5.70 7.83 35.06
CA LEU A 348 -7.12 8.11 35.26
C LEU A 348 -7.44 8.56 36.69
N ALA A 349 -6.46 8.57 37.59
CA ALA A 349 -6.64 9.09 38.94
C ALA A 349 -7.04 10.58 38.86
N PRO A 350 -8.10 11.00 39.56
CA PRO A 350 -8.44 12.42 39.65
C PRO A 350 -7.29 13.14 40.37
N GLU A 351 -6.82 14.24 39.79
CA GLU A 351 -5.83 15.09 40.44
C GLU A 351 -6.39 15.59 41.77
N THR A 352 -5.74 15.24 42.87
CA THR A 352 -6.02 15.85 44.18
C THR A 352 -5.63 17.32 44.09
N PRO A 353 -6.52 18.26 44.43
CA PRO A 353 -6.20 19.68 44.34
C PRO A 353 -5.04 20.01 45.27
N SER A 354 -4.08 20.80 44.77
CA SER A 354 -2.95 21.26 45.59
C SER A 354 -3.46 22.18 46.71
N GLU A 355 -2.76 22.18 47.84
CA GLU A 355 -3.08 22.98 49.04
C GLU A 355 -3.21 24.50 48.77
N GLU A 356 -2.72 24.99 47.62
CA GLU A 356 -2.82 26.40 47.23
C GLU A 356 -4.21 26.80 46.68
N GLU A 357 -5.02 25.87 46.17
CA GLU A 357 -6.38 26.17 45.68
C GLU A 357 -7.44 26.22 46.79
N LYS A 358 -7.09 25.92 48.05
CA LYS A 358 -8.02 25.98 49.20
C LYS A 358 -8.03 27.32 49.93
N LYS A 359 -7.31 28.35 49.44
CA LYS A 359 -7.14 29.63 50.13
C LYS A 359 -7.61 30.89 49.37
N LEU A 360 -8.46 30.75 48.34
CA LEU A 360 -9.15 31.90 47.74
C LEU A 360 -10.65 31.89 48.05
#